data_AF-A0A4R6U886-F1
#
_entry.id   AF-A0A4R6U886-F1
#
_cell.length_a   1.000
_cell.length_b   1.000
_cell.length_c   1.000
_cell.angle_alpha   90.00
_cell.angle_beta   90.00
_cell.angle_gamma   90.00
#
_symmetry.space_group_name_H-M   'P 1'
#
loop_
_entity.id
_entity.type
_entity.pdbx_description
1 polymer ?
#
loop_
_entity_poly.entity_id
_entity_poly.type
_entity_poly.pdbx_seq_one_letter_code
_entity_poly.pdbx_strand_id
1 'polypeptide(L)'
;MAKTEKAIQVQAQASEAAAGKPAAWIEVHGSDERLEAVAPKLVQAAMRAMGLVKRINELDEELKGLKAELAEGVGAGRSLVVPGVCRVSVAKTTSVGIKDADKLRELLGERFGDLVSESVSYKPSEALIEMSADGDDPMAPAYRALLTVRSGTTVRIMAEK
;
A
#
# COMPACT_ATOMS: atom_id res chain seq x y z
N MET A 1 51.79 27.61 1.56
CA MET A 1 51.11 26.52 0.83
C MET A 1 50.71 25.40 1.80
N ALA A 2 49.87 25.69 2.81
CA ALA A 2 49.58 24.74 3.90
C ALA A 2 48.08 24.60 4.23
N LYS A 3 47.20 25.21 3.41
CA LYS A 3 45.74 25.17 3.61
C LYS A 3 45.04 24.12 2.74
N THR A 4 45.70 23.61 1.71
CA THR A 4 45.09 22.68 0.74
C THR A 4 45.16 21.22 1.19
N GLU A 5 46.18 20.82 1.96
CA GLU A 5 46.33 19.42 2.41
C GLU A 5 45.39 19.07 3.59
N LYS A 6 45.06 20.03 4.46
CA LYS A 6 44.11 19.80 5.56
C LYS A 6 42.67 19.58 5.10
N ALA A 7 42.26 20.15 3.97
CA ALA A 7 40.89 19.98 3.45
C ALA A 7 40.66 18.58 2.87
N ILE A 8 41.70 17.96 2.31
CA ILE A 8 41.63 16.61 1.73
C ILE A 8 41.59 15.55 2.85
N GLN A 9 42.30 15.79 3.96
CA GLN A 9 42.30 14.86 5.10
C GLN A 9 40.97 14.83 5.87
N VAL A 10 40.23 15.96 5.94
CA VAL A 10 38.91 16.00 6.59
C VAL A 10 37.84 15.28 5.75
N GLN A 11 37.94 15.29 4.42
CA GLN A 11 37.03 14.54 3.54
C GLN A 11 37.33 13.02 3.53
N ALA A 12 38.59 12.61 3.66
CA ALA A 12 38.95 11.20 3.79
C ALA A 12 38.54 10.60 5.16
N GLN A 13 38.63 11.37 6.24
CA GLN A 13 38.26 10.91 7.58
C GLN A 13 36.73 10.85 7.82
N ALA A 14 35.94 11.63 7.08
CA ALA A 14 34.48 11.53 7.12
C ALA A 14 33.96 10.27 6.38
N SER A 15 34.72 9.71 5.44
CA SER A 15 34.35 8.47 4.75
C SER A 15 34.63 7.19 5.55
N GLU A 16 35.58 7.22 6.50
CA GLU A 16 35.91 6.04 7.32
C GLU A 16 35.06 5.94 8.61
N ALA A 17 34.50 7.04 9.11
CA ALA A 17 33.64 7.02 10.29
C ALA A 17 32.21 6.47 10.06
N ALA A 18 31.85 6.17 8.81
CA ALA A 18 30.60 5.50 8.44
C ALA A 18 30.74 3.98 8.27
N ALA A 19 31.94 3.41 8.49
CA ALA A 19 32.23 1.99 8.25
C ALA A 19 31.85 1.04 9.41
N GLY A 20 31.19 1.53 10.46
CA GLY A 20 30.89 0.75 11.67
C GLY A 20 29.44 0.77 12.14
N LYS A 21 28.51 1.33 11.36
CA LYS A 21 27.06 1.27 11.62
C LYS A 21 26.40 0.63 10.43
N PRO A 22 25.49 -0.35 10.61
CA PRO A 22 24.82 -0.89 9.45
C PRO A 22 23.97 0.14 8.74
N ALA A 23 24.00 0.03 7.42
CA ALA A 23 23.23 0.88 6.53
C ALA A 23 21.71 0.68 6.67
N ALA A 24 21.27 -0.43 7.26
CA ALA A 24 19.86 -0.73 7.55
C ALA A 24 19.74 -1.82 8.63
N TRP A 25 18.54 -1.94 9.20
CA TRP A 25 18.20 -2.94 10.22
C TRP A 25 16.99 -3.74 9.75
N ILE A 26 16.92 -5.01 10.14
CA ILE A 26 15.73 -5.85 10.01
C ILE A 26 15.10 -5.93 11.40
N GLU A 27 13.89 -5.41 11.53
CA GLU A 27 13.08 -5.55 12.74
C GLU A 27 12.20 -6.79 12.62
N VAL A 28 12.23 -7.66 13.62
CA VAL A 28 11.36 -8.83 13.68
C VAL A 28 10.02 -8.39 14.27
N HIS A 29 8.94 -8.61 13.52
CA HIS A 29 7.60 -8.20 13.96
C HIS A 29 7.23 -8.92 15.27
N GLY A 30 7.00 -8.16 16.33
CA GLY A 30 6.63 -8.70 17.66
C GLY A 30 7.79 -8.88 18.64
N SER A 31 9.01 -8.46 18.30
CA SER A 31 10.12 -8.35 19.24
C SER A 31 10.84 -7.00 19.13
N ASP A 32 11.54 -6.58 20.18
CA ASP A 32 12.43 -5.41 20.15
C ASP A 32 13.82 -5.76 19.54
N GLU A 33 13.92 -6.90 18.86
CA GLU A 33 15.17 -7.38 18.28
C GLU A 33 15.45 -6.70 16.94
N ARG A 34 16.61 -6.05 16.86
CA ARG A 34 17.12 -5.43 15.63
C ARG A 34 18.28 -6.25 15.10
N LEU A 35 18.06 -6.89 13.96
CA LEU A 35 19.10 -7.61 13.25
C LEU A 35 19.78 -6.66 12.27
N GLU A 36 21.10 -6.72 12.22
CA GLU A 36 21.88 -5.98 11.24
C GLU A 36 21.50 -6.43 9.81
N ALA A 37 21.16 -5.52 8.90
CA ALA A 37 20.86 -5.88 7.52
C ALA A 37 22.17 -6.16 6.75
N VAL A 38 22.72 -7.36 6.92
CA VAL A 38 24.05 -7.75 6.41
C VAL A 38 24.08 -7.96 4.89
N ALA A 39 22.94 -7.86 4.18
CA ALA A 39 22.85 -8.08 2.73
C ALA A 39 22.69 -6.75 1.95
N PRO A 40 23.77 -6.21 1.34
CA PRO A 40 23.72 -4.95 0.58
C PRO A 40 22.67 -4.94 -0.54
N LYS A 41 22.37 -6.10 -1.13
CA LYS A 41 21.35 -6.25 -2.17
C LYS A 41 19.94 -5.91 -1.68
N LEU A 42 19.59 -6.27 -0.43
CA LEU A 42 18.28 -5.99 0.14
C LEU A 42 18.11 -4.50 0.44
N VAL A 43 19.16 -3.86 0.96
CA VAL A 43 19.19 -2.41 1.21
C VAL A 43 19.05 -1.64 -0.11
N GLN A 44 19.81 -2.03 -1.14
CA GLN A 44 19.70 -1.42 -2.47
C GLN A 44 18.31 -1.64 -3.10
N ALA A 45 17.73 -2.82 -2.93
CA ALA A 45 16.37 -3.10 -3.40
C ALA A 45 15.33 -2.22 -2.69
N ALA A 46 15.43 -2.07 -1.37
CA ALA A 46 14.54 -1.20 -0.59
C ALA A 46 14.67 0.27 -1.00
N MET A 47 15.90 0.78 -1.16
CA MET A 47 16.15 2.16 -1.62
C MET A 47 15.58 2.40 -3.02
N ARG A 48 15.82 1.46 -3.95
CA ARG A 48 15.28 1.55 -5.32
C ARG A 48 13.75 1.52 -5.31
N ALA A 49 13.16 0.63 -4.53
CA ALA A 49 11.72 0.50 -4.44
C ALA A 49 11.08 1.75 -3.81
N MET A 50 11.70 2.36 -2.79
CA MET A 50 11.26 3.63 -2.23
C MET A 50 11.35 4.79 -3.24
N GLY A 51 12.41 4.83 -4.05
CA GLY A 51 12.52 5.79 -5.15
C GLY A 51 11.40 5.63 -6.19
N LEU A 52 11.03 4.40 -6.53
CA LEU A 52 9.90 4.11 -7.41
C LEU A 52 8.56 4.51 -6.80
N VAL A 53 8.34 4.25 -5.51
CA VAL A 53 7.11 4.67 -4.80
C VAL A 53 6.92 6.18 -4.87
N LYS A 54 7.98 6.97 -4.61
CA LYS A 54 7.90 8.44 -4.73
C LYS A 54 7.51 8.85 -6.14
N ARG A 55 8.17 8.28 -7.15
CA ARG A 55 7.87 8.59 -8.56
C ARG A 55 6.47 8.16 -8.98
N ILE A 56 5.97 7.03 -8.48
CA ILE A 56 4.58 6.60 -8.71
C ILE A 56 3.61 7.60 -8.10
N ASN A 57 3.85 8.04 -6.86
CA ASN A 57 2.99 9.03 -6.22
C ASN A 57 2.98 10.36 -6.97
N GLU A 58 4.16 10.83 -7.41
CA GLU A 58 4.28 12.03 -8.25
C GLU A 58 3.52 11.89 -9.57
N LEU A 59 3.71 10.77 -10.29
CA LEU A 59 3.01 10.48 -11.53
C LEU A 59 1.50 10.28 -11.34
N ASP A 60 1.06 9.73 -10.20
CA ASP A 60 -0.35 9.57 -9.87
C ASP A 60 -1.02 10.92 -9.60
N GLU A 61 -0.34 11.83 -8.91
CA GLU A 61 -0.80 13.22 -8.74
C GLU A 61 -0.85 13.98 -10.07
N GLU A 62 0.17 13.86 -10.92
CA GLU A 62 0.16 14.44 -12.26
C GLU A 62 -0.99 13.87 -13.11
N LEU A 63 -1.19 12.55 -13.08
CA LEU A 63 -2.28 11.87 -13.76
C LEU A 63 -3.65 12.31 -13.24
N LYS A 64 -3.80 12.52 -11.93
CA LYS A 64 -5.03 13.06 -11.34
C LYS A 64 -5.33 14.47 -11.85
N GLY A 65 -4.30 15.33 -11.94
CA GLY A 65 -4.42 16.65 -12.54
C GLY A 65 -4.93 16.58 -13.98
N LEU A 66 -4.28 15.78 -14.83
CA LEU A 66 -4.69 15.58 -16.22
C LEU A 66 -6.10 14.98 -16.35
N LYS A 67 -6.47 14.04 -15.49
CA LYS A 67 -7.84 13.48 -15.45
C LYS A 67 -8.87 14.54 -15.09
N ALA A 68 -8.57 15.46 -14.17
CA ALA A 68 -9.45 16.56 -13.82
C ALA A 68 -9.64 17.51 -15.00
N GLU A 69 -8.55 17.92 -15.66
CA GLU A 69 -8.60 18.76 -16.87
C GLU A 69 -9.40 18.10 -17.99
N LEU A 70 -9.20 16.80 -18.23
CA LEU A 70 -9.96 16.04 -19.23
C LEU A 70 -11.44 15.91 -18.84
N ALA A 71 -11.75 15.76 -17.55
CA ALA A 71 -13.12 15.70 -17.08
C ALA A 71 -13.85 17.03 -17.29
N GLU A 72 -13.19 18.16 -17.04
CA GLU A 72 -13.71 19.51 -17.28
C GLU A 72 -13.86 19.81 -18.78
N GLY A 73 -12.85 19.47 -19.60
CA GLY A 73 -12.83 19.79 -21.03
C GLY A 73 -13.73 18.92 -21.90
N VAL A 74 -13.77 17.59 -21.66
CA VAL A 74 -14.57 16.65 -22.46
C VAL A 74 -16.03 16.65 -22.01
N GLY A 75 -16.26 16.79 -20.70
CA GLY A 75 -17.56 16.68 -20.08
C GLY A 75 -18.04 15.24 -19.88
N ALA A 76 -18.91 15.04 -18.89
CA ALA A 76 -19.46 13.73 -18.55
C ALA A 76 -20.26 13.08 -19.70
N GLY A 77 -20.08 11.78 -19.88
CA GLY A 77 -20.80 10.97 -20.87
C GLY A 77 -20.17 10.98 -22.28
N ARG A 78 -19.01 11.60 -22.45
CA ARG A 78 -18.33 11.74 -23.75
C ARG A 78 -16.99 11.00 -23.75
N SER A 79 -16.56 10.56 -24.94
CA SER A 79 -15.27 9.91 -25.16
C SER A 79 -14.40 10.77 -26.06
N LEU A 80 -13.18 11.06 -25.63
CA LEU A 80 -12.13 11.62 -26.47
C LEU A 80 -11.33 10.45 -27.06
N VAL A 81 -11.24 10.37 -28.39
CA VAL A 81 -10.46 9.35 -29.08
C VAL A 81 -9.31 10.04 -29.80
N VAL A 82 -8.08 9.66 -29.46
CA VAL A 82 -6.86 10.03 -30.19
C VAL A 82 -6.42 8.81 -30.99
N PRO A 83 -6.64 8.77 -32.32
CA PRO A 83 -6.32 7.61 -33.15
C PRO A 83 -4.87 7.16 -32.98
N GLY A 84 -4.66 5.87 -32.72
CA GLY A 84 -3.33 5.27 -32.56
C GLY A 84 -2.63 5.53 -31.21
N VAL A 85 -3.25 6.30 -30.30
CA VAL A 85 -2.64 6.65 -29.00
C VAL A 85 -3.52 6.19 -27.82
N CYS A 86 -4.72 6.75 -27.64
CA CYS A 86 -5.58 6.42 -26.50
C CYS A 86 -7.05 6.81 -26.70
N ARG A 87 -7.95 6.18 -25.93
CA ARG A 87 -9.36 6.56 -25.78
C ARG A 87 -9.62 6.90 -24.32
N VAL A 88 -10.10 8.12 -24.07
CA VAL A 88 -10.48 8.60 -22.73
C VAL A 88 -12.00 8.71 -22.67
N SER A 89 -12.65 7.86 -21.89
CA SER A 89 -14.08 7.96 -21.60
C SER A 89 -14.30 8.64 -20.26
N VAL A 90 -14.98 9.79 -20.25
CA VAL A 90 -15.35 10.48 -19.01
C VAL A 90 -16.76 10.03 -18.62
N ALA A 91 -16.86 9.16 -17.62
CA ALA A 91 -18.13 8.71 -17.06
C ALA A 91 -18.40 9.41 -15.73
N LYS A 92 -19.65 9.86 -15.52
CA LYS A 92 -20.09 10.37 -14.21
C LYS A 92 -20.64 9.21 -13.40
N THR A 93 -19.90 8.77 -12.40
CA THR A 93 -20.36 7.77 -11.43
C THR A 93 -20.73 8.48 -10.14
N THR A 94 -22.00 8.45 -9.76
CA THR A 94 -22.43 8.91 -8.44
C THR A 94 -22.43 7.70 -7.51
N SER A 95 -21.47 7.65 -6.58
CA SER A 95 -21.48 6.68 -5.48
C SER A 95 -22.14 7.32 -4.26
N VAL A 96 -23.22 6.72 -3.75
CA VAL A 96 -23.87 7.14 -2.51
C VAL A 96 -23.56 6.11 -1.43
N GLY A 97 -22.90 6.53 -0.36
CA GLY A 97 -22.69 5.72 0.82
C GLY A 97 -23.77 6.00 1.87
N ILE A 98 -24.27 4.94 2.52
CA ILE A 98 -25.21 5.07 3.64
C ILE A 98 -24.40 5.42 4.89
N LYS A 99 -24.58 6.63 5.44
CA LYS A 99 -23.86 7.10 6.64
C LYS A 99 -24.45 6.55 7.95
N ASP A 100 -25.78 6.44 8.00
CA ASP A 100 -26.54 5.98 9.16
C ASP A 100 -27.71 5.13 8.64
N ALA A 101 -27.58 3.81 8.76
CA ALA A 101 -28.54 2.87 8.20
C ALA A 101 -29.87 2.88 8.96
N ASP A 102 -29.83 3.09 10.28
CA ASP A 102 -31.03 3.06 11.13
C ASP A 102 -31.91 4.27 10.85
N LYS A 103 -31.33 5.48 10.77
CA LYS A 103 -32.08 6.69 10.41
C LYS A 103 -32.58 6.67 8.97
N LEU A 104 -31.80 6.08 8.06
CA LEU A 104 -32.24 5.93 6.68
C LEU A 104 -33.41 4.94 6.57
N ARG A 105 -33.42 3.88 7.39
CA ARG A 105 -34.53 2.93 7.49
C ARG A 105 -35.78 3.56 8.09
N GLU A 106 -35.64 4.39 9.12
CA GLU A 106 -36.76 5.16 9.68
C GLU A 106 -37.37 6.13 8.65
N LEU A 107 -36.52 6.79 7.84
CA LEU A 107 -36.97 7.73 6.81
C LEU A 107 -37.61 7.05 5.59
N LEU A 108 -37.03 5.94 5.11
CA LEU A 108 -37.49 5.23 3.91
C LEU A 108 -38.62 4.23 4.20
N GLY A 109 -38.77 3.81 5.46
CA GLY A 109 -39.76 2.83 5.89
C GLY A 109 -39.62 1.52 5.11
N GLU A 110 -40.75 1.03 4.58
CA GLU A 110 -40.82 -0.22 3.83
C GLU A 110 -39.96 -0.22 2.56
N ARG A 111 -39.70 0.96 1.97
CA ARG A 111 -38.88 1.09 0.74
C ARG A 111 -37.40 0.83 0.97
N PHE A 112 -36.94 0.75 2.22
CA PHE A 112 -35.54 0.49 2.54
C PHE A 112 -35.08 -0.86 2.00
N GLY A 113 -35.90 -1.91 2.15
CA GLY A 113 -35.56 -3.27 1.70
C GLY A 113 -35.45 -3.41 0.17
N ASP A 114 -36.16 -2.58 -0.59
CA ASP A 114 -36.11 -2.59 -2.06
C ASP A 114 -34.90 -1.81 -2.61
N LEU A 115 -34.41 -0.83 -1.85
CA LEU A 115 -33.37 0.12 -2.30
C LEU A 115 -31.98 -0.18 -1.74
N VAL A 116 -31.89 -1.01 -0.69
CA VAL A 116 -30.65 -1.33 0.00
C VAL A 116 -30.45 -2.83 0.04
N SER A 117 -29.30 -3.30 -0.47
CA SER A 117 -28.89 -4.68 -0.31
C SER A 117 -27.98 -4.83 0.91
N GLU A 118 -28.40 -5.64 1.88
CA GLU A 118 -27.60 -5.98 3.04
C GLU A 118 -26.66 -7.14 2.71
N SER A 119 -25.37 -6.98 3.02
CA SER A 119 -24.38 -8.05 2.87
C SER A 119 -23.61 -8.19 4.18
N VAL A 120 -23.50 -9.44 4.66
CA VAL A 120 -22.73 -9.77 5.86
C VAL A 120 -21.44 -10.45 5.43
N SER A 121 -20.32 -9.75 5.62
CA SER A 121 -18.99 -10.30 5.39
C SER A 121 -18.37 -10.73 6.72
N TYR A 122 -18.01 -12.00 6.86
CA TYR A 122 -17.25 -12.50 8.00
C TYR A 122 -15.75 -12.33 7.74
N LYS A 123 -15.07 -11.61 8.62
CA LYS A 123 -13.61 -11.50 8.61
C LYS A 123 -13.04 -12.41 9.70
N PRO A 124 -12.28 -13.48 9.35
CA PRO A 124 -11.68 -14.35 10.35
C PRO A 124 -10.67 -13.58 11.21
N SER A 125 -10.61 -13.89 12.50
CA SER A 125 -9.61 -13.34 13.42
C SER A 125 -8.24 -13.97 13.18
N GLU A 126 -7.17 -13.31 13.63
CA GLU A 126 -5.81 -13.84 13.56
C GLU A 126 -5.70 -15.21 14.22
N ALA A 127 -6.32 -15.41 15.39
CA ALA A 127 -6.36 -16.71 16.06
C ALA A 127 -6.99 -17.82 15.19
N LEU A 128 -8.07 -17.52 14.45
CA LEU A 128 -8.69 -18.51 13.56
C LEU A 128 -7.79 -18.83 12.35
N ILE A 129 -7.06 -17.83 11.86
CA ILE A 129 -6.10 -17.99 10.78
C ILE A 129 -4.95 -18.89 11.25
N GLU A 130 -4.35 -18.62 12.40
CA GLU A 130 -3.27 -19.42 13.01
C GLU A 130 -3.71 -20.87 13.25
N MET A 131 -4.84 -21.10 13.92
CA MET A 131 -5.39 -22.46 14.15
C MET A 131 -5.66 -23.22 12.85
N SER A 132 -6.00 -22.53 11.76
CA SER A 132 -6.18 -23.15 10.43
C SER A 132 -4.87 -23.34 9.66
N ALA A 133 -3.82 -22.61 9.99
CA ALA A 133 -2.51 -22.67 9.36
C ALA A 133 -1.59 -23.69 10.03
N ASP A 134 -1.65 -23.81 11.36
CA ASP A 134 -0.82 -24.73 12.14
C ASP A 134 -1.31 -26.18 12.03
N GLY A 135 -0.36 -27.10 11.89
CA GLY A 135 -0.63 -28.53 11.68
C GLY A 135 -0.92 -29.32 12.95
N ASP A 136 -0.76 -28.71 14.11
CA ASP A 136 -0.74 -29.39 15.43
C ASP A 136 -2.08 -29.30 16.17
N ASP A 137 -3.06 -28.55 15.65
CA ASP A 137 -4.42 -28.58 16.17
C ASP A 137 -5.17 -29.80 15.59
N PRO A 138 -5.67 -30.73 16.42
CA PRO A 138 -6.38 -31.92 15.96
C PRO A 138 -7.66 -31.60 15.16
N MET A 139 -8.20 -30.39 15.28
CA MET A 139 -9.36 -29.89 14.57
C MET A 139 -9.01 -29.09 13.30
N ALA A 140 -7.73 -28.80 13.05
CA ALA A 140 -7.25 -28.08 11.85
C ALA A 140 -7.76 -28.65 10.51
N PRO A 141 -7.87 -29.98 10.31
CA PRO A 141 -8.44 -30.53 9.08
C PRO A 141 -9.91 -30.12 8.85
N ALA A 142 -10.70 -30.00 9.92
CA ALA A 142 -12.10 -29.60 9.84
C ALA A 142 -12.24 -28.10 9.50
N TYR A 143 -11.38 -27.24 10.04
CA TYR A 143 -11.37 -25.81 9.70
C TYR A 143 -10.91 -25.57 8.26
N ARG A 144 -9.85 -26.26 7.82
CA ARG A 144 -9.34 -26.17 6.43
C ARG A 144 -10.36 -26.64 5.39
N ALA A 145 -11.29 -27.54 5.75
CA ALA A 145 -12.36 -27.96 4.85
C ALA A 145 -13.40 -26.85 4.58
N LEU A 146 -13.53 -25.87 5.49
CA LEU A 146 -14.51 -24.79 5.43
C LEU A 146 -13.90 -23.43 5.06
N LEU A 147 -12.57 -23.32 5.11
CA LEU A 147 -11.82 -22.09 4.88
C LEU A 147 -10.93 -22.21 3.65
N THR A 148 -10.93 -21.18 2.81
CA THR A 148 -9.90 -21.06 1.77
C THR A 148 -8.66 -20.39 2.36
N VAL A 149 -7.70 -21.20 2.80
CA VAL A 149 -6.41 -20.70 3.30
C VAL A 149 -5.51 -20.37 2.12
N ARG A 150 -5.24 -19.08 1.89
CA ARG A 150 -4.21 -18.60 0.96
C ARG A 150 -3.15 -17.85 1.75
N SER A 151 -1.89 -18.29 1.66
CA SER A 151 -0.76 -17.53 2.17
C SER A 151 -0.23 -16.60 1.08
N GLY A 152 0.15 -15.38 1.46
CA GLY A 152 0.73 -14.39 0.56
C GLY A 152 1.62 -13.43 1.31
N THR A 153 2.80 -13.15 0.76
CA THR A 153 3.73 -12.16 1.32
C THR A 153 3.44 -10.79 0.71
N THR A 154 3.07 -9.83 1.55
CA THR A 154 2.86 -8.44 1.11
C THR A 154 4.06 -7.60 1.55
N VAL A 155 4.74 -6.99 0.58
CA VAL A 155 5.79 -6.00 0.84
C VAL A 155 5.16 -4.61 0.84
N ARG A 156 5.07 -3.96 2.00
CA ARG A 156 4.64 -2.57 2.13
C ARG A 156 5.86 -1.68 2.29
N ILE A 157 5.95 -0.64 1.47
CA ILE A 157 7.02 0.34 1.51
C ILE A 157 6.39 1.67 1.94
N MET A 158 6.79 2.16 3.10
CA MET A 158 6.33 3.42 3.67
C MET A 158 7.54 4.32 3.93
N ALA A 159 7.33 5.64 3.96
CA ALA A 159 8.36 6.56 4.43
C ALA A 159 8.58 6.35 5.94
N GLU A 160 9.81 6.11 6.33
CA GLU A 160 10.23 6.14 7.73
C GLU A 160 10.24 7.59 8.23
N LYS A 161 9.83 7.81 9.49
CA LYS A 161 9.76 9.14 10.13
C LYS A 161 10.99 9.44 10.97
#